data_AF-A0A0F8ZI20-F1
#
_entry.id   AF-A0A0F8ZI20-F1
#
_cell.length_a   1.000
_cell.length_b   1.000
_cell.length_c   1.000
_cell.angle_alpha   90.00
_cell.angle_beta   90.00
_cell.angle_gamma   90.00
#
_symmetry.space_group_name_H-M   'P 1'
#
loop_
_entity.id
_entity.type
_entity.pdbx_description
1 polymer ?
#
loop_
_entity_poly.entity_id
_entity_poly.type
_entity_poly.pdbx_seq_one_letter_code
_entity_poly.pdbx_strand_id
1 'polypeptide(L)'
;MISTPNRIQFGAEYHLKIPFHHKEFIPEEFKEMLQNHFSRTEIFGLWGNKRISLLHELDKQAILKLVKMDPLKIRNIIPRKFYELVYPYLWKRSRKISYHSYKSLIDSITTDDFHLEALSNNSDDISYWDIYAISHNSK
;
A
#
# COMPACT_ATOMS: atom_id res chain seq x y z
N MET A 1 17.88 4.24 -4.03
CA MET A 1 16.44 4.48 -3.80
C MET A 1 15.85 3.23 -3.20
N ILE A 2 15.09 3.36 -2.13
CA ILE A 2 14.45 2.26 -1.38
C ILE A 2 12.96 2.60 -1.28
N SER A 3 12.06 1.63 -1.44
CA SER A 3 10.62 1.85 -1.25
C SER A 3 10.03 0.91 -0.19
N THR A 4 8.93 1.33 0.41
CA THR A 4 8.15 0.53 1.35
C THR A 4 6.66 0.88 1.24
N PRO A 5 5.75 -0.08 1.49
CA PRO A 5 4.32 0.22 1.58
C PRO A 5 4.02 1.27 2.64
N ASN A 6 3.08 2.16 2.35
CA ASN A 6 2.58 3.13 3.33
C ASN A 6 1.56 2.48 4.28
N ARG A 7 1.87 2.45 5.59
CA ARG A 7 1.00 1.88 6.63
C ARG A 7 -0.35 2.60 6.75
N ILE A 8 -0.41 3.90 6.48
CA ILE A 8 -1.59 4.74 6.80
C ILE A 8 -2.76 4.50 5.83
N GLN A 9 -2.60 3.58 4.87
CA GLN A 9 -3.67 3.25 3.94
C GLN A 9 -4.82 2.46 4.56
N PHE A 10 -5.84 2.24 3.73
CA PHE A 10 -7.04 1.44 4.00
C PHE A 10 -6.79 0.11 4.75
N GLY A 11 -5.61 -0.52 4.59
CA GLY A 11 -5.23 -1.70 5.36
C GLY A 11 -5.28 -1.50 6.88
N ALA A 12 -4.88 -0.33 7.37
CA ALA A 12 -4.88 0.02 8.79
C ALA A 12 -6.29 0.17 9.36
N GLU A 13 -7.20 0.84 8.63
CA GLU A 13 -8.58 1.10 9.06
C GLU A 13 -9.37 -0.21 9.31
N TYR A 14 -9.11 -1.26 8.52
CA TYR A 14 -9.83 -2.54 8.59
C TYR A 14 -9.03 -3.71 9.16
N HIS A 15 -7.84 -3.42 9.69
CA HIS A 15 -6.87 -4.39 10.21
C HIS A 15 -6.60 -5.55 9.23
N LEU A 16 -6.43 -5.21 7.96
CA LEU A 16 -6.11 -6.20 6.93
C LEU A 16 -4.66 -6.62 7.12
N LYS A 17 -4.46 -7.92 7.38
CA LYS A 17 -3.11 -8.49 7.40
C LYS A 17 -2.72 -8.87 5.98
N ILE A 18 -1.54 -8.44 5.54
CA ILE A 18 -0.88 -8.98 4.36
C ILE A 18 0.19 -9.95 4.88
N PRO A 19 0.08 -11.26 4.59
CA PRO A 19 0.91 -12.26 5.26
C PRO A 19 2.41 -12.13 4.96
N PHE A 20 2.76 -11.44 3.88
CA PHE A 20 4.14 -11.20 3.45
C PHE A 20 4.72 -9.88 3.98
N HIS A 21 3.91 -9.02 4.60
CA HIS A 21 4.43 -7.79 5.21
C HIS A 21 4.99 -8.11 6.59
N HIS A 22 6.29 -7.85 6.78
CA HIS A 22 6.93 -7.97 8.08
C HIS A 22 6.72 -6.72 8.93
N LYS A 23 6.86 -5.54 8.31
CA LYS A 23 6.63 -4.23 8.93
C LYS A 23 6.18 -3.26 7.85
N GLU A 24 5.17 -2.47 8.19
CA GLU A 24 4.73 -1.32 7.40
C GLU A 24 5.12 -0.06 8.16
N PHE A 25 5.58 0.95 7.43
CA PHE A 25 6.11 2.18 8.02
C PHE A 25 5.19 3.36 7.70
N ILE A 26 5.19 4.33 8.61
CA ILE A 26 4.86 5.72 8.25
C ILE A 26 6.15 6.42 7.77
N PRO A 27 6.06 7.54 7.04
CA PRO A 27 7.24 8.22 6.49
C PRO A 27 8.33 8.53 7.52
N GLU A 28 7.93 8.97 8.71
CA GLU A 28 8.81 9.38 9.80
C GLU A 28 9.59 8.17 10.32
N GLU A 29 8.90 7.06 10.62
CA GLU A 29 9.52 5.81 11.07
C GLU A 29 10.48 5.25 10.02
N PHE A 30 10.14 5.36 8.73
CA PHE A 30 11.00 4.90 7.65
C PHE A 30 12.25 5.76 7.53
N LYS A 31 12.09 7.09 7.63
CA LYS A 31 13.20 8.05 7.60
C LYS A 31 14.17 7.83 8.76
N GLU A 32 13.66 7.73 9.98
CA GLU A 32 14.45 7.48 11.19
C GLU A 32 15.22 6.16 11.08
N MET A 33 14.56 5.09 10.60
CA MET A 33 15.22 3.81 10.39
C MET A 33 16.41 3.93 9.42
N LEU A 34 16.24 4.64 8.31
CA LEU A 34 17.29 4.82 7.30
C LEU A 34 18.41 5.74 7.79
N GLN A 35 18.12 6.74 8.62
CA GLN A 35 19.12 7.65 9.18
C GLN A 35 20.13 6.96 10.11
N ASN A 36 19.82 5.77 10.61
CA ASN A 36 20.79 4.93 11.33
C ASN A 36 21.90 4.38 10.42
N HIS A 37 21.70 4.39 9.10
CA HIS A 37 22.61 3.80 8.11
C HIS A 37 23.12 4.81 7.08
N PHE A 38 22.44 5.94 6.89
CA PHE A 38 22.75 6.95 5.87
C PHE A 38 22.79 8.35 6.47
N SER A 39 23.71 9.20 5.99
CA SER A 39 23.90 10.56 6.53
C SER A 39 22.78 11.52 6.12
N ARG A 40 22.15 11.30 4.96
CA ARG A 40 21.03 12.09 4.47
C ARG A 40 19.99 11.18 3.82
N THR A 41 18.73 11.37 4.19
CA THR A 41 17.58 10.65 3.62
C THR A 41 16.46 11.63 3.29
N GLU A 42 16.04 11.63 2.03
CA GLU A 42 14.87 12.35 1.53
C GLU A 42 13.73 11.37 1.30
N ILE A 43 12.51 11.75 1.70
CA ILE A 43 11.33 10.91 1.60
C ILE A 43 10.36 11.50 0.59
N PHE A 44 9.74 10.62 -0.20
CA PHE A 44 8.77 10.94 -1.23
C PHE A 44 7.55 10.02 -1.09
N GLY A 45 6.37 10.54 -1.40
CA GLY A 45 5.15 9.76 -1.57
C GLY A 45 4.93 9.47 -3.05
N LEU A 46 4.48 8.25 -3.36
CA LEU A 46 3.99 7.91 -4.70
C LEU A 46 2.51 8.23 -4.80
N TRP A 47 2.18 9.26 -5.57
CA TRP A 47 0.82 9.71 -5.79
C TRP A 47 0.28 9.16 -7.10
N GLY A 48 -1.03 9.03 -7.15
CA GLY A 48 -1.76 8.71 -8.36
C GLY A 48 -2.76 9.80 -8.70
N ASN A 49 -3.05 10.00 -9.98
CA ASN A 49 -4.11 10.91 -10.38
C ASN A 49 -5.51 10.32 -10.12
N LYS A 50 -6.56 11.01 -10.59
CA LYS A 50 -7.97 10.61 -10.40
C LYS A 50 -8.28 9.17 -10.84
N ARG A 51 -7.62 8.64 -11.87
CA ARG A 51 -7.84 7.27 -12.35
C ARG A 51 -7.31 6.25 -11.35
N ILE A 52 -6.12 6.51 -10.78
CA ILE A 52 -5.57 5.69 -9.71
C ILE A 52 -6.44 5.80 -8.45
N SER A 53 -6.82 7.01 -8.04
CA SER A 53 -7.71 7.20 -6.89
C SER A 53 -9.01 6.43 -7.04
N LEU A 54 -9.62 6.45 -8.24
CA LEU A 54 -10.83 5.68 -8.53
C LEU A 54 -10.60 4.18 -8.45
N LEU A 55 -9.51 3.65 -9.04
CA LEU A 55 -9.19 2.22 -8.97
C LEU A 55 -9.04 1.75 -7.52
N HIS A 56 -8.38 2.56 -6.69
CA HIS A 56 -8.19 2.25 -5.28
C HIS A 56 -9.49 2.32 -4.48
N GLU A 57 -10.36 3.29 -4.77
CA GLU A 57 -11.68 3.35 -4.14
C GLU A 57 -12.53 2.11 -4.50
N LEU A 58 -12.45 1.63 -5.74
CA LEU A 58 -13.13 0.40 -6.17
C LEU A 58 -12.59 -0.85 -5.45
N ASP A 59 -11.26 -0.96 -5.28
CA ASP A 59 -10.64 -2.02 -4.50
C ASP A 59 -11.02 -1.94 -3.01
N LYS A 60 -11.03 -0.73 -2.43
CA LYS A 60 -11.52 -0.45 -1.07
C LYS A 60 -12.95 -0.94 -0.90
N GLN A 61 -13.87 -0.57 -1.80
CA GLN A 61 -15.26 -1.02 -1.74
C GLN A 61 -15.42 -2.54 -1.84
N ALA A 62 -14.62 -3.20 -2.67
CA ALA A 62 -14.62 -4.66 -2.76
C ALA A 62 -14.20 -5.31 -1.44
N ILE A 63 -13.14 -4.79 -0.81
CA ILE A 63 -12.68 -5.30 0.48
C ILE A 63 -13.69 -5.00 1.59
N LEU A 64 -14.31 -3.82 1.59
CA LEU A 64 -15.36 -3.47 2.55
C LEU A 64 -16.53 -4.46 2.52
N LYS A 65 -16.94 -4.90 1.32
CA LYS A 65 -17.98 -5.94 1.18
C LYS A 65 -17.53 -7.25 1.83
N LEU A 66 -16.29 -7.68 1.63
CA LEU A 66 -15.73 -8.89 2.24
C LEU A 66 -15.63 -8.77 3.77
N VAL A 67 -15.17 -7.63 4.28
CA VAL A 67 -15.05 -7.37 5.72
C VAL A 67 -16.43 -7.38 6.38
N LYS A 68 -17.46 -6.83 5.74
CA LYS A 68 -18.85 -6.87 6.22
C LYS A 68 -19.42 -8.29 6.30
N MET A 69 -18.93 -9.21 5.45
CA MET A 69 -19.29 -10.62 5.49
C MET A 69 -18.54 -11.42 6.58
N ASP A 70 -17.59 -10.80 7.29
CA ASP A 70 -16.80 -11.40 8.37
C ASP A 70 -17.02 -10.66 9.70
N PRO A 71 -18.24 -10.70 10.28
CA PRO A 71 -18.56 -10.00 11.53
C PRO A 71 -17.79 -10.55 12.73
N LEU A 72 -17.44 -11.84 12.70
CA LEU A 72 -16.66 -12.51 13.74
C LEU A 72 -15.15 -12.24 13.61
N LYS A 73 -14.72 -11.49 12.58
CA LYS A 73 -13.31 -11.16 12.31
C LYS A 73 -12.41 -12.40 12.24
N ILE A 74 -12.91 -13.50 11.66
CA ILE A 74 -12.19 -14.78 11.53
C ILE A 74 -10.86 -14.56 10.80
N ARG A 75 -10.80 -13.64 9.83
CA ARG A 75 -9.57 -13.28 9.12
C ARG A 75 -8.40 -12.90 10.05
N ASN A 76 -8.68 -12.40 11.26
CA ASN A 76 -7.67 -11.93 12.19
C ASN A 76 -7.02 -13.05 13.01
N ILE A 77 -7.70 -14.20 13.14
CA ILE A 77 -7.26 -15.36 13.93
C ILE A 77 -6.63 -16.46 13.06
N ILE A 78 -6.63 -16.31 11.73
CA ILE A 78 -6.00 -17.26 10.83
C ILE A 78 -4.49 -17.33 11.12
N PRO A 79 -3.92 -18.52 11.41
CA PRO A 79 -2.49 -18.67 11.58
C PRO A 79 -1.73 -18.22 10.33
N ARG A 80 -0.63 -17.48 10.52
CA ARG A 80 0.15 -16.89 9.43
C ARG A 80 0.51 -17.89 8.33
N LYS A 81 1.02 -19.08 8.69
CA LYS A 81 1.40 -20.12 7.71
C LYS A 81 0.24 -20.58 6.82
N PHE A 82 -0.96 -20.71 7.40
CA PHE A 82 -2.14 -21.06 6.62
C PHE A 82 -2.54 -19.89 5.72
N TYR A 83 -2.46 -18.67 6.24
CA TYR A 83 -2.79 -17.49 5.45
C TYR A 83 -1.83 -17.29 4.27
N GLU A 84 -0.52 -17.49 4.46
CA GLU A 84 0.50 -17.46 3.41
C GLU A 84 0.22 -18.49 2.30
N LEU A 85 -0.30 -19.67 2.65
CA LEU A 85 -0.67 -20.70 1.68
C LEU A 85 -1.88 -20.30 0.83
N VAL A 86 -2.94 -19.76 1.46
CA VAL A 86 -4.20 -19.47 0.75
C VAL A 86 -4.19 -18.10 0.05
N TYR A 87 -3.42 -17.14 0.57
CA TYR A 87 -3.43 -15.76 0.10
C TYR A 87 -3.07 -15.62 -1.38
N PRO A 88 -2.03 -16.27 -1.95
CA PRO A 88 -1.71 -16.15 -3.37
C PRO A 88 -2.87 -16.52 -4.30
N TYR A 89 -3.64 -17.56 -3.93
CA TYR A 89 -4.82 -17.96 -4.69
C TYR A 89 -5.93 -16.91 -4.60
N LEU A 90 -6.24 -16.45 -3.38
CA LEU A 90 -7.26 -15.42 -3.14
C LEU A 90 -6.89 -14.10 -3.85
N TRP A 91 -5.63 -13.70 -3.78
CA TRP A 91 -5.09 -12.52 -4.44
C TRP A 91 -5.23 -12.62 -5.96
N LYS A 92 -4.77 -13.73 -6.56
CA LYS A 92 -4.88 -13.95 -8.01
C LYS A 92 -6.34 -13.94 -8.48
N ARG A 93 -7.24 -14.58 -7.73
CA ARG A 93 -8.68 -14.57 -8.03
C ARG A 93 -9.25 -13.15 -7.94
N SER A 94 -8.94 -12.43 -6.86
CA SER A 94 -9.36 -11.03 -6.66
C SER A 94 -8.88 -10.14 -7.81
N ARG A 95 -7.58 -10.21 -8.17
CA ARG A 95 -7.03 -9.44 -9.30
C ARG A 95 -7.71 -9.77 -10.62
N LYS A 96 -8.02 -11.05 -10.88
CA LYS A 96 -8.77 -11.44 -12.09
C LYS A 96 -10.17 -10.83 -12.10
N ILE A 97 -10.88 -10.83 -10.97
CA ILE A 97 -12.21 -10.22 -10.84
C ILE A 97 -12.11 -8.71 -11.07
N SER A 98 -11.22 -7.99 -10.35
CA SER A 98 -11.03 -6.55 -10.53
C SER A 98 -10.67 -6.20 -11.98
N TYR A 99 -9.78 -6.97 -12.62
CA TYR A 99 -9.40 -6.76 -14.01
C TYR A 99 -10.59 -6.82 -14.97
N HIS A 100 -11.44 -7.84 -14.87
CA HIS A 100 -12.59 -7.97 -15.77
C HIS A 100 -13.70 -6.95 -15.45
N SER A 101 -13.91 -6.63 -14.17
CA SER A 101 -14.91 -5.65 -13.75
C SER A 101 -14.59 -4.22 -14.19
N TYR A 102 -13.30 -3.86 -14.20
CA TYR A 102 -12.85 -2.48 -14.46
C TYR A 102 -11.82 -2.41 -15.59
N LYS A 103 -11.93 -3.32 -16.58
CA LYS A 103 -10.94 -3.51 -17.65
C LYS A 103 -10.55 -2.22 -18.35
N SER A 104 -11.54 -1.42 -18.78
CA SER A 104 -11.28 -0.16 -19.48
C SER A 104 -10.52 0.85 -18.63
N LEU A 105 -10.76 0.89 -17.31
CA LEU A 105 -10.03 1.78 -16.40
C LEU A 105 -8.59 1.27 -16.23
N ILE A 106 -8.42 -0.01 -15.94
CA ILE A 106 -7.09 -0.62 -15.69
C ILE A 106 -6.21 -0.55 -16.95
N ASP A 107 -6.75 -0.87 -18.12
CA ASP A 107 -6.01 -0.80 -19.38
C ASP A 107 -5.63 0.65 -19.76
N SER A 108 -6.32 1.65 -19.21
CA SER A 108 -6.00 3.07 -19.43
C SER A 108 -4.90 3.59 -18.52
N ILE A 109 -4.49 2.83 -17.49
CA ILE A 109 -3.47 3.26 -16.53
C ILE A 109 -2.07 3.10 -17.15
N THR A 110 -1.28 4.14 -17.02
CA THR A 110 0.07 4.28 -17.53
C THR A 110 0.99 4.79 -16.42
N THR A 111 2.30 4.81 -16.66
CA THR A 111 3.27 5.36 -15.71
C THR A 111 3.07 6.86 -15.46
N ASP A 112 2.52 7.59 -16.44
CA ASP A 112 2.29 9.04 -16.35
C ASP A 112 1.16 9.39 -15.37
N ASP A 113 0.41 8.39 -14.91
CA ASP A 113 -0.62 8.56 -13.87
C ASP A 113 -0.05 8.65 -12.47
N PHE A 114 1.23 8.33 -12.33
CA PHE A 114 1.95 8.34 -11.08
C PHE A 114 2.99 9.45 -11.08
N HIS A 115 3.18 10.05 -9.91
CA HIS A 115 4.26 11.00 -9.69
C HIS A 115 4.79 10.86 -8.26
N LEU A 116 6.06 11.23 -8.10
CA LEU A 116 6.69 11.34 -6.79
C LEU A 116 6.61 12.78 -6.33
N GLU A 117 6.21 12.96 -5.08
CA GLU A 117 6.23 14.27 -4.42
C GLU A 117 6.98 14.16 -3.10
N ALA A 118 7.82 15.15 -2.79
CA ALA A 118 8.58 15.16 -1.56
C ALA A 118 7.65 15.31 -0.36
N LEU A 119 7.77 14.41 0.62
CA LEU A 119 7.00 14.53 1.86
C LEU A 119 7.71 15.54 2.76
N SER A 120 7.04 16.67 3.04
CA SER A 120 7.48 17.58 4.09
C SER A 120 7.24 16.94 5.46
N ASN A 121 7.94 17.41 6.50
CA ASN A 121 7.88 16.83 7.86
C ASN A 121 6.47 16.87 8.51
N ASN A 122 5.45 17.45 7.86
CA ASN A 122 4.07 17.56 8.34
C ASN A 122 3.05 17.30 7.20
N SER A 123 3.32 16.39 6.27
CA SER A 123 2.35 16.04 5.24
C SER A 123 1.22 15.19 5.85
N ASP A 124 0.12 15.85 6.24
CA ASP A 124 -1.10 15.20 6.72
C ASP A 124 -1.86 14.46 5.60
N ASP A 125 -1.44 14.61 4.34
CA ASP A 125 -2.10 13.98 3.21
C ASP A 125 -1.61 12.55 3.04
N ILE A 126 -2.45 11.60 3.46
CA ILE A 126 -2.16 10.16 3.48
C ILE A 126 -2.44 9.45 2.15
N SER A 127 -2.78 10.19 1.09
CA SER A 127 -3.29 9.59 -0.16
C SER A 127 -2.21 9.02 -1.07
N TYR A 128 -0.95 8.96 -0.63
CA TYR A 128 0.14 8.30 -1.35
C TYR A 128 0.21 6.79 -1.09
N TRP A 129 0.59 6.06 -2.14
CA TRP A 129 0.54 4.59 -2.22
C TRP A 129 1.75 3.89 -1.61
N ASP A 130 2.92 4.43 -1.86
CA ASP A 130 4.18 3.89 -1.38
C ASP A 130 5.05 5.03 -0.90
N ILE A 131 5.91 4.73 0.06
CA ILE A 131 6.92 5.65 0.56
C ILE A 131 8.22 5.31 -0.16
N TYR A 132 8.82 6.29 -0.80
CA TYR A 132 10.13 6.20 -1.44
C TYR A 132 11.15 7.00 -0.63
N ALA A 133 12.34 6.44 -0.50
CA ALA A 133 13.48 7.10 0.13
C ALA A 133 14.66 7.15 -0.83
N ILE A 134 15.28 8.33 -0.92
CA ILE A 134 16.58 8.53 -1.55
C ILE A 134 17.57 8.83 -0.42
N SER A 135 18.48 7.89 -0.18
CA SER A 135 19.48 7.97 0.87
C SER A 135 20.87 8.10 0.28
N HIS A 136 21.68 8.95 0.91
CA HIS A 136 23.05 9.25 0.51
C HIS A 136 23.99 8.92 1.67
N ASN A 137 25.14 8.33 1.33
CA ASN A 137 26.29 8.29 2.23
C ASN A 137 27.11 9.55 2.03
N SER A 138 27.61 10.13 3.12
CA SER A 138 28.69 11.11 3.02
C SER A 138 29.88 10.41 2.36
N LYS A 139 30.46 11.06 1.35
CA LYS A 139 31.75 10.66 0.80
C LYS A 139 32.84 10.79 1.85
#